data_AF-A0A349MWP2-F1
#
_entry.id   AF-A0A349MWP2-F1
#
_cell.length_a   1.000
_cell.length_b   1.000
_cell.length_c   1.000
_cell.angle_alpha   90.00
_cell.angle_beta   90.00
_cell.angle_gamma   90.00
#
_symmetry.space_group_name_H-M   'P 1'
#
loop_
_entity.id
_entity.type
_entity.pdbx_description
1 polymer ?
#
loop_
_entity_poly.entity_id
_entity_poly.type
_entity_poly.pdbx_seq_one_letter_code
_entity_poly.pdbx_strand_id
1 'polypeptide(L)'
;KEFGRRGTLKKDAMDSRINTGFNFETGTGGDNLYVFESPIDALSYFQLHAAELSQTNNSFLSLDGAGSKIGTVSRYAQEYHQELFKQVHLCLDNDNAGKMGELEYLDQYNSLYGQPVIEVPLKGKDWNEQLTSGFGPGHTQLSAKEFLTDLAKVPVVQRDPKLDHKISQGYNNMYSKSRAR
;
A
#
# COMPACT_ATOMS: atom_id res chain seq x y z
N LYS A 1 5.46 29.24 12.04
CA LYS A 1 6.68 28.50 11.67
C LYS A 1 6.80 28.59 10.16
N GLU A 2 7.82 29.28 9.65
CA GLU A 2 8.08 29.35 8.21
C GLU A 2 8.72 28.04 7.74
N PHE A 3 8.20 27.51 6.63
CA PHE A 3 8.67 26.27 6.02
C PHE A 3 9.74 26.58 4.97
N GLY A 4 10.78 25.75 4.88
CA GLY A 4 11.78 25.85 3.82
C GLY A 4 11.16 25.58 2.44
N ARG A 5 11.73 26.18 1.38
CA ARG A 5 11.22 26.23 -0.02
C ARG A 5 10.80 24.91 -0.69
N ARG A 6 10.92 23.76 -0.01
CA ARG A 6 10.57 22.43 -0.54
C ARG A 6 9.48 21.69 0.23
N GLY A 7 8.87 22.26 1.27
CA GLY A 7 7.62 21.75 1.87
C GLY A 7 7.63 20.36 2.52
N THR A 8 8.68 19.55 2.38
CA THR A 8 8.76 18.20 2.96
C THR A 8 9.34 18.26 4.37
N LEU A 9 8.58 17.79 5.34
CA LEU A 9 9.06 17.57 6.70
C LEU A 9 9.83 16.24 6.73
N LYS A 10 11.17 16.31 6.63
CA LYS A 10 12.02 15.16 6.95
C LYS A 10 12.07 15.01 8.47
N LYS A 11 11.19 14.18 9.02
CA LYS A 11 11.35 13.67 10.39
C LYS A 11 12.31 12.48 10.30
N ASP A 12 13.58 12.68 10.65
CA ASP A 12 14.28 11.60 11.34
C ASP A 12 13.55 11.52 12.68
N ALA A 13 12.73 10.47 12.86
CA ALA A 13 11.82 10.35 13.99
C ALA A 13 12.58 10.66 15.30
N MET A 14 12.30 11.81 15.91
CA MET A 14 12.79 12.20 17.25
C MET A 14 12.13 11.36 18.36
N ASP A 15 11.65 10.17 18.00
CA ASP A 15 11.09 9.14 18.84
C ASP A 15 11.06 7.87 17.97
N SER A 16 12.22 7.23 17.79
CA SER A 16 12.30 5.87 17.25
C SER A 16 11.60 4.93 18.24
N ARG A 17 10.26 4.97 18.23
CA ARG A 17 9.42 3.95 18.85
C ARG A 17 9.59 2.72 17.98
N ILE A 18 10.34 1.80 18.55
CA ILE A 18 10.93 0.55 18.05
C ILE A 18 9.99 -0.42 17.32
N ASN A 19 8.77 -0.04 16.95
CA ASN A 19 7.72 -0.94 16.50
C ASN A 19 6.78 -0.40 15.41
N THR A 20 6.98 0.81 14.90
CA THR A 20 6.30 1.31 13.71
C THR A 20 7.37 1.46 12.65
N GLY A 21 7.29 0.67 11.57
CA GLY A 21 8.32 0.63 10.53
C GLY A 21 8.62 2.01 9.92
N PHE A 22 9.56 2.05 8.98
CA PHE A 22 9.91 3.31 8.32
C PHE A 22 8.68 4.02 7.74
N ASN A 23 8.49 5.30 8.07
CA ASN A 23 7.38 6.10 7.57
C ASN A 23 7.76 7.57 7.39
N PHE A 24 7.07 8.26 6.48
CA PHE A 24 7.20 9.70 6.26
C PHE A 24 5.90 10.31 5.74
N GLU A 25 5.81 11.63 5.76
CA GLU A 25 4.58 12.37 5.46
C GLU A 25 4.82 13.54 4.51
N THR A 26 3.77 13.89 3.78
CA THR A 26 3.62 15.12 3.00
C THR A 26 2.39 15.86 3.50
N GLY A 27 2.44 17.20 3.54
CA GLY A 27 1.34 18.00 4.08
C GLY A 27 1.01 17.63 5.53
N THR A 28 -0.27 17.38 5.82
CA THR A 28 -0.72 16.90 7.14
C THR A 28 -0.59 15.39 7.34
N GLY A 29 -0.37 14.62 6.26
CA GLY A 29 -0.36 13.15 6.27
C GLY A 29 -1.73 12.48 6.36
N GLY A 30 -2.82 13.21 6.58
CA GLY A 30 -4.11 12.61 6.98
C GLY A 30 -5.06 12.15 5.87
N ASP A 31 -4.80 12.48 4.59
CA ASP A 31 -5.75 12.13 3.53
C ASP A 31 -5.53 10.72 2.99
N ASN A 32 -4.30 10.39 2.58
CA ASN A 32 -3.98 9.12 1.93
C ASN A 32 -2.87 8.37 2.68
N LEU A 33 -2.99 7.05 2.75
CA LEU A 33 -1.94 6.17 3.25
C LEU A 33 -1.41 5.27 2.12
N TYR A 34 -0.12 5.37 1.82
CA TYR A 34 0.58 4.47 0.91
C TYR A 34 1.41 3.45 1.70
N VAL A 35 1.24 2.16 1.39
CA VAL A 35 1.86 1.05 2.14
C VAL A 35 2.79 0.25 1.23
N PHE A 36 4.03 0.03 1.66
CA PHE A 36 5.11 -0.60 0.89
C PHE A 36 5.76 -1.76 1.66
N GLU A 37 6.40 -2.69 0.97
CA GLU A 37 7.16 -3.76 1.63
C GLU A 37 8.47 -3.28 2.26
N SER A 38 9.10 -2.29 1.63
CA SER A 38 10.41 -1.78 2.05
C SER A 38 10.51 -0.25 2.01
N PRO A 39 11.47 0.32 2.77
CA PRO A 39 11.72 1.77 2.74
C PRO A 39 12.19 2.25 1.36
N ILE A 40 12.95 1.44 0.62
CA ILE A 40 13.48 1.84 -0.69
C ILE A 40 12.35 1.94 -1.73
N ASP A 41 11.33 1.10 -1.63
CA ASP A 41 10.15 1.18 -2.50
C ASP A 41 9.32 2.43 -2.23
N ALA A 42 9.10 2.75 -0.94
CA ALA A 42 8.38 3.96 -0.55
C ALA A 42 9.06 5.23 -1.08
N LEU A 43 10.39 5.29 -0.98
CA LEU A 43 11.18 6.41 -1.51
C LEU A 43 11.17 6.44 -3.04
N SER A 44 11.24 5.28 -3.69
CA SER A 44 11.23 5.18 -5.16
C SER A 44 9.90 5.64 -5.74
N TYR A 45 8.78 5.19 -5.16
CA TYR A 45 7.45 5.66 -5.51
C TYR A 45 7.30 7.16 -5.31
N PHE A 46 7.69 7.67 -4.13
CA PHE A 46 7.63 9.11 -3.87
C PHE A 46 8.44 9.91 -4.89
N GLN A 47 9.64 9.45 -5.27
CA GLN A 47 10.46 10.12 -6.26
C GLN A 47 9.82 10.13 -7.66
N LEU A 48 9.19 9.02 -8.07
CA LEU A 48 8.47 8.94 -9.34
C LEU A 48 7.29 9.93 -9.38
N HIS A 49 6.61 10.13 -8.25
CA HIS A 49 5.36 10.87 -8.15
C HIS A 49 5.49 12.22 -7.41
N ALA A 50 6.72 12.70 -7.21
CA ALA A 50 7.01 13.82 -6.31
C ALA A 50 6.25 15.10 -6.65
N ALA A 51 6.02 15.37 -7.94
CA ALA A 51 5.34 16.58 -8.40
C ALA A 51 3.89 16.67 -7.88
N GLU A 52 3.20 15.54 -7.82
CA GLU A 52 1.82 15.44 -7.35
C GLU A 52 1.77 15.26 -5.82
N LEU A 53 2.52 14.27 -5.31
CA LEU A 53 2.45 13.88 -3.90
C LEU A 53 2.98 14.95 -2.95
N SER A 54 3.89 15.82 -3.39
CA SER A 54 4.40 16.91 -2.54
C SER A 54 3.37 18.00 -2.26
N GLN A 55 2.26 18.05 -3.02
CA GLN A 55 1.21 19.06 -2.90
C GLN A 55 -0.05 18.54 -2.19
N THR A 56 -0.03 17.31 -1.71
CA THR A 56 -1.16 16.62 -1.08
C THR A 56 -0.80 16.09 0.30
N ASN A 57 -1.79 15.63 1.08
CA ASN A 57 -1.59 15.16 2.44
C ASN A 57 -1.48 13.64 2.51
N ASN A 58 -0.27 13.12 2.35
CA ASN A 58 -0.05 11.67 2.28
C ASN A 58 0.89 11.18 3.38
N SER A 59 0.58 10.03 3.94
CA SER A 59 1.47 9.20 4.74
C SER A 59 2.01 8.04 3.92
N PHE A 60 3.27 7.71 4.11
CA PHE A 60 3.95 6.59 3.47
C PHE A 60 4.48 5.68 4.57
N LEU A 61 4.18 4.39 4.48
CA LEU A 61 4.51 3.38 5.49
C LEU A 61 5.19 2.17 4.84
N SER A 62 6.36 1.80 5.34
CA SER A 62 7.05 0.54 5.03
C SER A 62 6.70 -0.52 6.07
N LEU A 63 6.47 -1.75 5.60
CA LEU A 63 6.25 -2.94 6.43
C LEU A 63 7.56 -3.62 6.87
N ASP A 64 8.71 -3.21 6.35
CA ASP A 64 10.03 -3.77 6.64
C ASP A 64 10.09 -5.31 6.46
N GLY A 65 9.78 -5.77 5.24
CA GLY A 65 10.25 -7.06 4.73
C GLY A 65 9.25 -8.21 4.63
N ALA A 66 7.94 -7.97 4.68
CA ALA A 66 6.92 -8.87 4.11
C ALA A 66 5.50 -8.28 4.21
N GLY A 67 4.67 -8.53 3.19
CA GLY A 67 3.21 -8.29 3.23
C GLY A 67 2.48 -8.94 4.43
N SER A 68 3.11 -9.89 5.15
CA SER A 68 2.58 -10.52 6.37
C SER A 68 2.53 -9.60 7.60
N LYS A 69 3.10 -8.39 7.50
CA LYS A 69 3.06 -7.37 8.56
C LYS A 69 1.97 -6.32 8.32
N ILE A 70 0.95 -6.61 7.52
CA ILE A 70 -0.12 -5.67 7.18
C ILE A 70 -0.82 -5.09 8.43
N GLY A 71 -0.82 -5.78 9.58
CA GLY A 71 -1.30 -5.25 10.85
C GLY A 71 -0.55 -4.02 11.38
N THR A 72 0.61 -3.71 10.81
CA THR A 72 1.33 -2.45 11.03
C THR A 72 0.51 -1.24 10.55
N VAL A 73 -0.37 -1.41 9.55
CA VAL A 73 -1.30 -0.36 9.09
C VAL A 73 -2.20 0.09 10.23
N SER A 74 -2.83 -0.85 10.94
CA SER A 74 -3.70 -0.51 12.07
C SER A 74 -2.97 0.17 13.20
N ARG A 75 -1.76 -0.31 13.50
CA ARG A 75 -0.92 0.28 14.53
C ARG A 75 -0.50 1.70 14.17
N TYR A 76 -0.04 1.91 12.94
CA TYR A 76 0.35 3.22 12.43
C TYR A 76 -0.82 4.20 12.47
N ALA A 77 -2.00 3.78 12.00
CA ALA A 77 -3.20 4.59 12.07
C ALA A 77 -3.51 5.01 13.52
N GLN A 78 -3.55 4.05 14.46
CA GLN A 78 -3.86 4.34 15.87
C GLN A 78 -2.81 5.24 16.57
N GLU A 79 -1.53 5.10 16.22
CA GLU A 79 -0.45 5.84 16.88
C GLU A 79 -0.29 7.27 16.34
N TYR A 80 -0.50 7.48 15.03
CA TYR A 80 -0.15 8.74 14.35
C TYR A 80 -1.35 9.52 13.82
N HIS A 81 -2.52 8.89 13.65
CA HIS A 81 -3.69 9.52 13.04
C HIS A 81 -4.93 9.36 13.93
N GLN A 82 -5.50 10.49 14.36
CA GLN A 82 -6.72 10.48 15.18
C GLN A 82 -7.97 10.13 14.37
N GLU A 83 -7.92 10.33 13.05
CA GLU A 83 -8.97 10.04 12.09
C GLU A 83 -8.51 8.95 11.10
N LEU A 84 -9.46 8.25 10.50
CA LEU A 84 -9.17 7.27 9.46
C LEU A 84 -8.77 7.98 8.16
N PHE A 85 -7.76 7.43 7.47
CA PHE A 85 -7.40 7.89 6.13
C PHE A 85 -8.60 7.80 5.18
N LYS A 86 -8.68 8.74 4.24
CA LYS A 86 -9.73 8.76 3.21
C LYS A 86 -9.54 7.65 2.19
N GLN A 87 -8.29 7.36 1.83
CA GLN A 87 -7.93 6.31 0.89
C GLN A 87 -6.64 5.61 1.32
N VAL A 88 -6.64 4.29 1.22
CA VAL A 88 -5.43 3.47 1.37
C VAL A 88 -4.98 2.99 -0.01
N HIS A 89 -3.68 3.11 -0.27
CA HIS A 89 -2.97 2.64 -1.45
C HIS A 89 -2.01 1.53 -1.04
N LEU A 90 -2.19 0.33 -1.57
CA LEU A 90 -1.28 -0.79 -1.36
C LEU A 90 -0.30 -0.84 -2.53
N CYS A 91 0.98 -0.70 -2.21
CA CYS A 91 2.08 -0.59 -3.17
C CYS A 91 3.09 -1.72 -2.92
N LEU A 92 2.60 -2.94 -2.70
CA LEU A 92 3.43 -4.10 -2.38
C LEU A 92 4.13 -4.65 -3.63
N ASP A 93 5.09 -5.54 -3.42
CA ASP A 93 5.84 -6.17 -4.52
C ASP A 93 4.90 -6.95 -5.44
N ASN A 94 5.13 -6.88 -6.75
CA ASN A 94 4.37 -7.62 -7.76
C ASN A 94 4.78 -9.11 -7.82
N ASP A 95 4.93 -9.74 -6.66
CA ASP A 95 5.19 -11.15 -6.50
C ASP A 95 4.08 -11.82 -5.68
N ASN A 96 4.25 -13.10 -5.35
CA ASN A 96 3.23 -13.84 -4.60
C ASN A 96 3.12 -13.36 -3.14
N ALA A 97 4.20 -12.87 -2.53
CA ALA A 97 4.17 -12.41 -1.15
C ALA A 97 3.40 -11.09 -1.02
N GLY A 98 3.63 -10.15 -1.94
CA GLY A 98 2.90 -8.89 -2.01
C GLY A 98 1.40 -9.11 -2.28
N LYS A 99 1.07 -9.96 -3.26
CA LYS A 99 -0.33 -10.36 -3.55
C LYS A 99 -1.03 -10.98 -2.33
N MET A 100 -0.31 -11.77 -1.54
CA MET A 100 -0.84 -12.36 -0.32
C MET A 100 -1.08 -11.32 0.77
N GLY A 101 -0.24 -10.29 0.87
CA GLY A 101 -0.44 -9.13 1.75
C GLY A 101 -1.65 -8.29 1.35
N GLU A 102 -1.86 -8.07 0.05
CA GLU A 102 -3.04 -7.36 -0.48
C GLU A 102 -4.34 -8.13 -0.18
N LEU A 103 -4.35 -9.44 -0.40
CA LEU A 103 -5.48 -10.29 -0.02
C LEU A 103 -5.74 -10.25 1.49
N GLU A 104 -4.70 -10.21 2.30
CA GLU A 104 -4.82 -10.11 3.76
C GLU A 104 -5.41 -8.76 4.20
N TYR A 105 -5.02 -7.67 3.53
CA TYR A 105 -5.64 -6.38 3.72
C TYR A 105 -7.15 -6.44 3.44
N LEU A 106 -7.52 -6.99 2.28
CA LEU A 106 -8.92 -7.08 1.85
C LEU A 106 -9.77 -7.92 2.81
N ASP A 107 -9.18 -8.95 3.41
CA ASP A 107 -9.84 -9.83 4.36
C ASP A 107 -10.04 -9.17 5.73
N GLN A 108 -8.96 -8.63 6.31
CA GLN A 108 -8.94 -8.21 7.72
C GLN A 108 -9.21 -6.71 7.93
N TYR A 109 -8.84 -5.85 6.99
CA TYR A 109 -8.72 -4.41 7.21
C TYR A 109 -9.69 -3.57 6.39
N ASN A 110 -10.20 -4.09 5.28
CA ASN A 110 -11.14 -3.40 4.40
C ASN A 110 -12.39 -2.85 5.11
N SER A 111 -12.94 -3.59 6.09
CA SER A 111 -14.12 -3.10 6.85
C SER A 111 -13.80 -1.95 7.82
N LEU A 112 -12.52 -1.75 8.15
CA LEU A 112 -12.04 -0.73 9.08
C LEU A 112 -11.51 0.51 8.36
N TYR A 113 -10.81 0.33 7.25
CA TYR A 113 -10.08 1.39 6.54
C TYR A 113 -10.56 1.63 5.10
N GLY A 114 -11.61 0.91 4.68
CA GLY A 114 -12.16 1.02 3.32
C GLY A 114 -11.44 0.15 2.30
N GLN A 115 -11.96 0.21 1.06
CA GLN A 115 -11.40 -0.55 -0.06
C GLN A 115 -10.09 0.10 -0.51
N PRO A 116 -9.00 -0.67 -0.65
CA PRO A 116 -7.74 -0.12 -1.11
C PRO A 116 -7.76 0.12 -2.61
N VAL A 117 -6.91 1.05 -3.05
CA VAL A 117 -6.37 1.08 -4.41
C VAL A 117 -5.09 0.26 -4.40
N ILE A 118 -4.93 -0.64 -5.35
CA ILE A 118 -3.72 -1.45 -5.50
C ILE A 118 -2.88 -0.82 -6.61
N GLU A 119 -1.69 -0.37 -6.24
CA GLU A 119 -0.72 0.28 -7.09
C GLU A 119 0.30 -0.77 -7.57
N VAL A 120 0.40 -0.97 -8.88
CA VAL A 120 1.29 -1.99 -9.47
C VAL A 120 2.32 -1.33 -10.39
N PRO A 121 3.63 -1.59 -10.20
CA PRO A 121 4.65 -1.11 -11.13
C PRO A 121 4.45 -1.72 -12.53
N LEU A 122 4.67 -0.92 -13.59
CA LEU A 122 4.62 -1.41 -14.97
C LEU A 122 5.88 -2.17 -15.39
N LYS A 123 6.99 -1.93 -14.69
CA LYS A 123 8.30 -2.52 -14.93
C LYS A 123 8.94 -2.95 -13.64
N GLY A 124 9.46 -4.18 -13.67
CA GLY A 124 10.11 -4.79 -12.53
C GLY A 124 9.12 -5.42 -11.55
N LYS A 125 9.70 -6.04 -10.53
CA LYS A 125 8.99 -6.64 -9.40
C LYS A 125 8.51 -5.58 -8.41
N ASP A 126 9.31 -4.54 -8.19
CA ASP A 126 9.10 -3.54 -7.15
C ASP A 126 9.28 -2.10 -7.68
N TRP A 127 9.06 -1.11 -6.81
CA TRP A 127 9.08 0.30 -7.20
C TRP A 127 10.48 0.85 -7.44
N ASN A 128 11.49 0.24 -6.80
CA ASN A 128 12.88 0.57 -7.07
C ASN A 128 13.31 0.09 -8.47
N GLU A 129 12.91 -1.11 -8.87
CA GLU A 129 13.11 -1.60 -10.24
C GLU A 129 12.37 -0.73 -11.27
N GLN A 130 11.14 -0.31 -10.97
CA GLN A 130 10.39 0.65 -11.79
C GLN A 130 11.17 1.95 -11.98
N LEU A 131 11.65 2.57 -10.90
CA LEU A 131 12.42 3.82 -10.94
C LEU A 131 13.71 3.67 -11.75
N THR A 132 14.45 2.59 -11.53
CA THR A 132 15.74 2.34 -12.19
C THR A 132 15.59 1.89 -13.65
N SER A 133 14.41 1.44 -14.08
CA SER A 133 14.14 1.07 -15.47
C SER A 133 14.12 2.26 -16.45
N GLY A 134 13.96 3.48 -15.95
CA GLY A 134 13.79 4.68 -16.79
C GLY A 134 12.44 4.78 -17.51
N PHE A 135 11.48 3.89 -17.20
CA PHE A 135 10.12 3.88 -17.79
C PHE A 135 9.25 5.05 -17.29
N GLY A 136 9.73 5.80 -16.30
CA GLY A 136 9.02 6.94 -15.73
C GLY A 136 7.94 6.52 -14.72
N PRO A 137 7.03 7.44 -14.34
CA PRO A 137 6.06 7.25 -13.25
C PRO A 137 4.86 6.36 -13.62
N GLY A 138 4.94 5.61 -14.72
CA GLY A 138 3.81 4.79 -15.17
C GLY A 138 3.53 3.66 -14.19
N HIS A 139 2.28 3.53 -13.74
CA HIS A 139 1.80 2.46 -12.88
C HIS A 139 0.38 2.05 -13.28
N THR A 140 -0.06 0.88 -12.83
CA THR A 140 -1.45 0.45 -12.92
C THR A 140 -2.13 0.66 -11.57
N GLN A 141 -3.27 1.35 -11.56
CA GLN A 141 -4.17 1.40 -10.43
C GLN A 141 -5.28 0.37 -10.63
N LEU A 142 -5.39 -0.56 -9.69
CA LEU A 142 -6.45 -1.56 -9.67
C LEU A 142 -7.37 -1.29 -8.48
N SER A 143 -8.67 -1.25 -8.72
CA SER A 143 -9.62 -1.45 -7.63
C SER A 143 -9.47 -2.86 -7.05
N ALA A 144 -9.87 -3.06 -5.80
CA ALA A 144 -9.91 -4.38 -5.18
C ALA A 144 -10.65 -5.43 -6.05
N LYS A 145 -11.69 -5.01 -6.78
CA LYS A 145 -12.45 -5.89 -7.68
C LYS A 145 -11.62 -6.30 -8.90
N GLU A 146 -10.93 -5.36 -9.54
CA GLU A 146 -10.09 -5.64 -10.70
C GLU A 146 -8.91 -6.53 -10.32
N PHE A 147 -8.27 -6.23 -9.18
CA PHE A 147 -7.20 -7.06 -8.62
C PHE A 147 -7.62 -8.52 -8.43
N LEU A 148 -8.75 -8.77 -7.75
CA LEU A 148 -9.26 -10.12 -7.56
C LEU A 148 -9.59 -10.79 -8.90
N THR A 149 -10.14 -10.02 -9.86
CA THR A 149 -10.48 -10.51 -11.20
C THR A 149 -9.23 -10.96 -11.95
N ASP A 150 -8.15 -10.19 -11.86
CA ASP A 150 -6.89 -10.50 -12.52
C ASP A 150 -6.18 -11.69 -11.88
N LEU A 151 -6.19 -11.79 -10.54
CA LEU A 151 -5.67 -12.97 -9.85
C LEU A 151 -6.41 -14.25 -10.23
N ALA A 152 -7.73 -14.19 -10.43
CA ALA A 152 -8.52 -15.35 -10.82
C ALA A 152 -8.19 -15.87 -12.23
N LYS A 153 -7.66 -15.01 -13.12
CA LYS A 153 -7.25 -15.38 -14.49
C LYS A 153 -5.93 -16.15 -14.55
N VAL A 154 -5.07 -16.01 -13.53
CA VAL A 154 -3.78 -16.73 -13.48
C VAL A 154 -4.06 -18.24 -13.48
N PRO A 155 -3.41 -19.10 -14.28
CA PRO A 155 -3.70 -20.54 -14.23
C PRO A 155 -3.39 -21.16 -12.85
N VAL A 156 -4.25 -22.04 -12.33
CA VAL A 156 -4.08 -22.70 -11.01
C VAL A 156 -2.73 -23.41 -10.88
N VAL A 157 -2.23 -24.00 -11.97
CA VAL A 157 -0.93 -24.70 -12.02
C VAL A 157 0.26 -23.76 -11.73
N GLN A 158 0.07 -22.45 -11.91
CA GLN A 158 1.08 -21.41 -11.69
C GLN A 158 0.89 -20.67 -10.35
N ARG A 159 -0.13 -21.03 -9.57
CA ARG A 159 -0.47 -20.37 -8.30
C ARG A 159 0.03 -21.19 -7.11
N ASP A 160 0.53 -20.50 -6.08
CA ASP A 160 0.78 -21.11 -4.77
C ASP A 160 -0.55 -21.63 -4.20
N PRO A 161 -0.66 -22.89 -3.73
CA PRO A 161 -1.89 -23.42 -3.13
C PRO A 161 -2.49 -22.56 -2.01
N LYS A 162 -1.68 -21.77 -1.29
CA LYS A 162 -2.15 -20.82 -0.27
C LYS A 162 -2.88 -19.61 -0.88
N LEU A 163 -2.51 -19.23 -2.11
CA LEU A 163 -3.10 -18.11 -2.84
C LEU A 163 -4.54 -18.43 -3.27
N ASP A 164 -4.80 -19.64 -3.75
CA ASP A 164 -6.14 -20.06 -4.21
C ASP A 164 -7.20 -20.00 -3.11
N HIS A 165 -6.86 -20.48 -1.91
CA HIS A 165 -7.77 -20.42 -0.77
C HIS A 165 -8.10 -18.99 -0.37
N LYS A 166 -7.09 -18.11 -0.30
CA LYS A 166 -7.28 -16.69 0.04
C LYS A 166 -8.03 -15.92 -1.03
N ILE A 167 -7.83 -16.21 -2.33
CA ILE A 167 -8.62 -15.61 -3.40
C ILE A 167 -10.10 -15.94 -3.19
N SER A 168 -10.44 -17.21 -2.99
CA SER A 168 -11.84 -17.63 -2.75
C SER A 168 -12.44 -16.94 -1.52
N GLN A 169 -11.70 -16.84 -0.42
CA GLN A 169 -12.12 -16.10 0.77
C GLN A 169 -12.34 -14.61 0.50
N GLY A 170 -11.40 -13.95 -0.20
CA GLY A 170 -11.50 -12.55 -0.58
C GLY A 170 -12.72 -12.25 -1.44
N TYR A 171 -13.00 -13.09 -2.43
CA TYR A 171 -14.24 -13.03 -3.22
C TYR A 171 -15.48 -13.18 -2.33
N ASN A 172 -15.54 -14.22 -1.50
CA ASN A 172 -16.68 -14.44 -0.63
C ASN A 172 -16.91 -13.27 0.33
N ASN A 173 -15.86 -12.68 0.90
CA ASN A 173 -15.99 -11.54 1.81
C ASN A 173 -16.39 -10.24 1.09
N MET A 174 -15.92 -10.03 -0.14
CA MET A 174 -16.33 -8.89 -0.97
C MET A 174 -17.79 -8.99 -1.42
N TYR A 175 -18.25 -10.17 -1.84
CA TYR A 175 -19.57 -10.33 -2.46
C TYR A 175 -20.67 -10.80 -1.49
N SER A 176 -20.36 -11.47 -0.37
CA SER A 176 -21.37 -11.87 0.63
C SER A 176 -22.01 -10.68 1.35
N LYS A 177 -21.25 -9.61 1.61
CA LYS A 177 -21.74 -8.39 2.26
C LYS A 177 -22.57 -7.49 1.33
N SER A 178 -22.54 -7.74 0.01
CA SER A 178 -23.40 -7.05 -0.96
C SER A 178 -24.85 -7.59 -1.01
N ARG A 179 -25.07 -8.83 -0.52
CA ARG A 179 -26.39 -9.49 -0.49
C ARG A 179 -27.17 -9.28 0.81
N ALA A 180 -26.58 -8.61 1.80
CA ALA A 180 -27.19 -8.36 3.11
C ALA A 180 -27.89 -6.98 3.22
N ARG A 181 -28.21 -6.34 2.09
CA ARG A 181 -28.99 -5.10 2.03
C ARG A 181 -30.23 -5.29 1.17
#